data_AF-A0A5C6X3N2-F1
#
_entry.id   AF-A0A5C6X3N2-F1
#
_cell.length_a   1.000
_cell.length_b   1.000
_cell.length_c   1.000
_cell.angle_alpha   90.00
_cell.angle_beta   90.00
_cell.angle_gamma   90.00
#
_symmetry.space_group_name_H-M   'P 1'
#
loop_
_entity.id
_entity.type
_entity.pdbx_description
1 polymer ?
#
loop_
_entity_poly.entity_id
_entity_poly.type
_entity_poly.pdbx_seq_one_letter_code
_entity_poly.pdbx_strand_id
1 'polypeptide(L)'
;MMSSTATQAVDATQLSAALDPHRRRSVARALSEVLTGKERVALVGWQAATYIGEAAGGASKVVVMLEDEAQCEQAKQAASTLGVAAKVEVVQGDLTDVVLETRADVAMYLPRSTWMMEGPDAAVLRNAALNVLKPGGRLIPWRVAQLMELASVPVSAGALEAWAARVGRPGEPVAILSESKHFLTTEFASAGPHEAGIDDTIFINALLGGTASGLRLSSMVELVPGVALVSSQQASSAILAPFKEDVRVEAGQTLSVHVRYQPGEGLATAKFSARLVESSREVGELPDDHNVVTEFKEKVAAMLREVDAMGRGSDLDRVVSYTRQPHGDVSRLTAMFWTVDDAFHKPLRELIEGVRRAGAEASGHTPEDEAIYQWMLEVYEGVRAEG
;
A
#
# COMPACT_ATOMS: atom_id res chain seq x y z
N MET A 1 -44.21 -18.68 0.34
CA MET A 1 -43.29 -17.55 0.64
C MET A 1 -42.68 -17.13 -0.68
N MET A 2 -43.16 -16.04 -1.28
CA MET A 2 -42.53 -15.46 -2.47
C MET A 2 -41.28 -14.72 -2.01
N SER A 3 -40.10 -15.29 -2.27
CA SER A 3 -38.83 -14.59 -2.12
C SER A 3 -38.89 -13.40 -3.07
N SER A 4 -39.05 -12.20 -2.53
CA SER A 4 -38.94 -10.95 -3.27
C SER A 4 -37.52 -10.90 -3.83
N THR A 5 -37.37 -11.21 -5.12
CA THR A 5 -36.17 -10.93 -5.93
C THR A 5 -36.02 -9.42 -6.07
N ALA A 6 -35.68 -8.76 -4.96
CA ALA A 6 -35.22 -7.39 -4.99
C ALA A 6 -33.91 -7.43 -5.77
N THR A 7 -33.95 -6.95 -7.02
CA THR A 7 -32.75 -6.68 -7.81
C THR A 7 -31.86 -5.78 -6.96
N GLN A 8 -30.77 -6.32 -6.40
CA GLN A 8 -29.77 -5.48 -5.74
C GLN A 8 -29.26 -4.50 -6.79
N ALA A 9 -29.57 -3.22 -6.60
CA ALA A 9 -29.06 -2.18 -7.46
C ALA A 9 -27.53 -2.24 -7.43
N VAL A 10 -26.90 -2.31 -8.60
CA VAL A 10 -25.46 -2.16 -8.73
C VAL A 10 -25.07 -0.87 -8.02
N ASP A 11 -24.11 -0.94 -7.10
CA ASP A 11 -23.60 0.24 -6.41
C ASP A 11 -23.21 1.30 -7.44
N ALA A 12 -23.81 2.50 -7.31
CA ALA A 12 -23.59 3.61 -8.23
C ALA A 12 -22.10 3.96 -8.38
N THR A 13 -21.31 3.74 -7.32
CA THR A 13 -19.86 3.93 -7.31
C THR A 13 -19.16 2.95 -8.26
N GLN A 14 -19.58 1.67 -8.25
CA GLN A 14 -19.03 0.64 -9.14
C GLN A 14 -19.40 0.90 -10.60
N LEU A 15 -20.63 1.36 -10.87
CA LEU A 15 -21.05 1.72 -12.22
C LEU A 15 -20.27 2.93 -12.73
N SER A 16 -20.13 3.99 -11.92
CA SER A 16 -19.33 5.16 -12.26
C SER A 16 -17.89 4.77 -12.59
N ALA A 17 -17.29 3.87 -11.78
CA ALA A 17 -15.97 3.32 -12.03
C ALA A 17 -15.86 2.62 -13.38
N ALA A 18 -16.84 1.76 -13.71
CA ALA A 18 -16.84 0.99 -14.94
C ALA A 18 -16.99 1.85 -16.20
N LEU A 19 -17.56 3.05 -16.06
CA LEU A 19 -17.79 4.01 -17.14
C LEU A 19 -16.65 5.04 -17.30
N ASP A 20 -15.69 5.12 -16.37
CA ASP A 20 -14.57 6.05 -16.47
C ASP A 20 -13.67 5.69 -17.69
N PRO A 21 -13.56 6.56 -18.70
CA PRO A 21 -12.82 6.25 -19.93
C PRO A 21 -11.30 6.20 -19.74
N HIS A 22 -10.75 6.88 -18.73
CA HIS A 22 -9.33 6.80 -18.42
C HIS A 22 -9.01 5.48 -17.73
N ARG A 23 -9.80 5.10 -16.73
CA ARG A 23 -9.69 3.79 -16.07
C ARG A 23 -9.83 2.66 -17.09
N ARG A 24 -10.87 2.70 -17.93
CA ARG A 24 -11.09 1.67 -18.96
C ARG A 24 -9.91 1.53 -19.91
N ARG A 25 -9.34 2.64 -20.39
CA ARG A 25 -8.16 2.60 -21.29
C ARG A 25 -6.95 1.99 -20.60
N SER A 26 -6.67 2.35 -19.35
CA SER A 26 -5.54 1.80 -18.60
C SER A 26 -5.71 0.30 -18.33
N VAL A 27 -6.92 -0.14 -17.95
CA VAL A 27 -7.22 -1.57 -17.72
C VAL A 27 -7.16 -2.38 -19.01
N ALA A 28 -7.76 -1.87 -20.10
CA ALA A 28 -7.67 -2.52 -21.40
C ALA A 28 -6.22 -2.64 -21.89
N ARG A 29 -5.40 -1.60 -21.69
CA ARG A 29 -3.97 -1.65 -21.97
C ARG A 29 -3.27 -2.72 -21.13
N ALA A 30 -3.51 -2.75 -19.82
CA ALA A 30 -2.92 -3.76 -18.93
C ALA A 30 -3.26 -5.19 -19.37
N LEU A 31 -4.52 -5.45 -19.77
CA LEU A 31 -4.93 -6.74 -20.35
C LEU A 31 -4.15 -7.05 -21.63
N SER A 32 -4.01 -6.08 -22.55
CA SER A 32 -3.28 -6.29 -23.81
C SER A 32 -1.79 -6.58 -23.63
N GLU A 33 -1.16 -6.10 -22.55
CA GLU A 33 0.25 -6.37 -22.25
C GLU A 33 0.48 -7.80 -21.74
N VAL A 34 -0.55 -8.45 -21.16
CA VAL A 34 -0.41 -9.78 -20.55
C VAL A 34 -1.10 -10.90 -21.31
N LEU A 35 -2.00 -10.58 -22.24
CA LEU A 35 -2.76 -11.54 -23.02
C LEU A 35 -2.21 -11.67 -24.45
N THR A 36 -1.79 -12.88 -24.81
CA THR A 36 -1.16 -13.24 -26.10
C THR A 36 -2.02 -14.17 -26.95
N GLY A 37 -3.24 -14.49 -26.51
CA GLY A 37 -4.17 -15.41 -27.16
C GLY A 37 -4.16 -16.82 -26.58
N LYS A 38 -3.26 -17.12 -25.64
CA LYS A 38 -3.05 -18.48 -25.10
C LYS A 38 -3.56 -18.62 -23.67
N GLU A 39 -3.59 -17.53 -22.93
CA GLU A 39 -3.85 -17.48 -21.50
C GLU A 39 -5.32 -17.76 -21.20
N ARG A 40 -5.57 -18.46 -20.08
CA ARG A 40 -6.86 -18.45 -19.39
C ARG A 40 -6.86 -17.27 -18.42
N VAL A 41 -7.85 -16.40 -18.54
CA VAL A 41 -8.00 -15.22 -17.67
C VAL A 41 -9.22 -15.34 -16.77
N ALA A 42 -9.06 -15.00 -15.49
CA ALA A 42 -10.15 -14.89 -14.53
C ALA A 42 -10.48 -13.41 -14.27
N LEU A 43 -11.74 -13.02 -14.46
CA LEU A 43 -12.30 -11.71 -14.14
C LEU A 43 -13.08 -11.86 -12.83
N VAL A 44 -12.50 -11.39 -11.73
CA VAL A 44 -13.01 -11.59 -10.37
C VAL A 44 -13.83 -10.36 -9.95
N GLY A 45 -15.11 -10.57 -9.68
CA GLY A 45 -16.04 -9.52 -9.26
C GLY A 45 -16.60 -8.67 -10.41
N TRP A 46 -17.67 -7.94 -10.09
CA TRP A 46 -18.49 -7.21 -11.06
C TRP A 46 -17.70 -6.20 -11.90
N GLN A 47 -16.81 -5.41 -11.29
CA GLN A 47 -16.02 -4.41 -12.01
C GLN A 47 -15.11 -5.06 -13.06
N ALA A 48 -14.48 -6.20 -12.75
CA ALA A 48 -13.65 -6.93 -13.70
C ALA A 48 -14.48 -7.55 -14.83
N ALA A 49 -15.69 -8.04 -14.53
CA ALA A 49 -16.61 -8.60 -15.52
C ALA A 49 -17.00 -7.60 -16.64
N THR A 50 -16.90 -6.29 -16.39
CA THR A 50 -17.16 -5.28 -17.43
C THR A 50 -16.12 -5.24 -18.58
N TYR A 51 -15.09 -6.09 -18.49
CA TYR A 51 -14.02 -6.24 -19.48
C TYR A 51 -14.05 -7.59 -20.21
N ILE A 52 -15.20 -8.30 -20.22
CA ILE A 52 -15.37 -9.58 -20.93
C ILE A 52 -14.92 -9.48 -22.39
N GLY A 53 -15.25 -8.40 -23.09
CA GLY A 53 -14.91 -8.22 -24.50
C GLY A 53 -13.40 -8.11 -24.72
N GLU A 54 -12.76 -7.21 -23.98
CA GLU A 54 -11.31 -6.98 -24.01
C GLU A 54 -10.54 -8.26 -23.64
N ALA A 55 -10.98 -8.96 -22.59
CA ALA A 55 -10.38 -10.22 -22.16
C ALA A 55 -10.56 -11.33 -23.20
N ALA A 56 -11.76 -11.52 -23.76
CA ALA A 56 -12.04 -12.58 -24.74
C ALA A 56 -11.33 -12.36 -26.09
N GLY A 57 -11.01 -11.11 -26.42
CA GLY A 57 -10.19 -10.76 -27.58
C GLY A 57 -8.73 -11.18 -27.44
N GLY A 58 -8.18 -11.14 -26.22
CA GLY A 58 -6.77 -11.48 -25.93
C GLY A 58 -6.54 -12.87 -25.33
N ALA A 59 -7.58 -13.56 -24.81
CA ALA A 59 -7.44 -14.82 -24.10
C ALA A 59 -7.93 -16.04 -24.90
N SER A 60 -7.44 -17.22 -24.54
CA SER A 60 -7.96 -18.49 -25.04
C SER A 60 -9.30 -18.85 -24.36
N LYS A 61 -9.43 -18.52 -23.08
CA LYS A 61 -10.62 -18.76 -22.25
C LYS A 61 -10.76 -17.66 -21.20
N VAL A 62 -11.99 -17.22 -20.94
CA VAL A 62 -12.32 -16.24 -19.90
C VAL A 62 -13.21 -16.90 -18.86
N VAL A 63 -12.88 -16.71 -17.58
CA VAL A 63 -13.72 -17.10 -16.45
C VAL A 63 -14.20 -15.82 -15.77
N VAL A 64 -15.51 -15.66 -15.59
CA VAL A 64 -16.10 -14.53 -14.88
C VAL A 64 -16.63 -15.04 -13.56
N MET A 65 -16.18 -14.45 -12.45
CA MET A 65 -16.50 -14.90 -11.10
C MET A 65 -17.31 -13.83 -10.39
N LEU A 66 -18.52 -14.16 -9.95
CA LEU A 66 -19.48 -13.21 -9.38
C LEU A 66 -20.21 -13.85 -8.19
N GLU A 67 -20.63 -13.05 -7.21
CA GLU A 67 -21.32 -13.55 -6.02
C GLU A 67 -22.83 -13.68 -6.28
N ASP A 68 -23.39 -12.69 -6.98
CA ASP A 68 -24.81 -12.54 -7.23
C ASP A 68 -25.27 -13.26 -8.51
N GLU A 69 -26.38 -13.98 -8.41
CA GLU A 69 -26.96 -14.75 -9.52
C GLU A 69 -27.42 -13.84 -10.66
N ALA A 70 -28.01 -12.68 -10.36
CA ALA A 70 -28.47 -11.76 -11.39
C ALA A 70 -27.29 -11.16 -12.17
N GLN A 71 -26.18 -10.85 -11.49
CA GLN A 71 -24.92 -10.45 -12.15
C GLN A 71 -24.36 -11.58 -13.03
N CYS A 72 -24.45 -12.85 -12.59
CA CYS A 72 -24.03 -13.99 -13.41
C CYS A 72 -24.83 -14.08 -14.72
N GLU A 73 -26.15 -13.95 -14.65
CA GLU A 73 -27.02 -13.95 -15.83
C GLU A 73 -26.73 -12.75 -16.75
N GLN A 74 -26.46 -11.57 -16.19
CA GLN A 74 -26.03 -10.40 -16.97
C GLN A 74 -24.69 -10.66 -17.68
N ALA A 75 -23.72 -11.28 -17.03
CA ALA A 75 -22.43 -11.62 -17.64
C ALA A 75 -22.59 -12.63 -18.79
N LYS A 76 -23.44 -13.66 -18.62
CA LYS A 76 -23.77 -14.63 -19.69
C LYS A 76 -24.43 -13.94 -20.88
N GLN A 77 -25.40 -13.07 -20.63
CA GLN A 77 -26.09 -12.29 -21.66
C GLN A 77 -25.14 -11.35 -22.39
N ALA A 78 -24.24 -10.67 -21.67
CA ALA A 78 -23.21 -9.81 -22.25
C ALA A 78 -22.26 -10.60 -23.15
N ALA A 79 -21.78 -11.77 -22.69
CA ALA A 79 -20.93 -12.65 -23.49
C ALA A 79 -21.62 -13.15 -24.77
N SER A 80 -22.90 -13.47 -24.69
CA SER A 80 -23.74 -13.84 -25.86
C SER A 80 -23.87 -12.68 -26.84
N THR A 81 -24.20 -11.48 -26.34
CA THR A 81 -24.35 -10.26 -27.14
C THR A 81 -23.05 -9.88 -27.86
N LEU A 82 -21.91 -10.09 -27.21
CA LEU A 82 -20.58 -9.85 -27.77
C LEU A 82 -20.10 -10.97 -28.71
N GLY A 83 -20.86 -12.07 -28.86
CA GLY A 83 -20.49 -13.21 -29.70
C GLY A 83 -19.32 -14.06 -29.15
N VAL A 84 -19.03 -13.96 -27.85
CA VAL A 84 -17.88 -14.65 -27.20
C VAL A 84 -18.30 -15.71 -26.19
N ALA A 85 -19.59 -16.06 -26.11
CA ALA A 85 -20.14 -17.01 -25.13
C ALA A 85 -19.37 -18.35 -25.08
N ALA A 86 -18.91 -18.89 -26.20
CA ALA A 86 -18.14 -20.14 -26.22
C ALA A 86 -16.80 -20.05 -25.43
N LYS A 87 -16.19 -18.87 -25.37
CA LYS A 87 -14.94 -18.62 -24.63
C LYS A 87 -15.18 -18.28 -23.16
N VAL A 88 -16.39 -17.87 -22.78
CA VAL A 88 -16.69 -17.37 -21.44
C VAL A 88 -17.30 -18.48 -20.58
N GLU A 89 -16.78 -18.65 -19.38
CA GLU A 89 -17.32 -19.47 -18.31
C GLU A 89 -17.73 -18.54 -17.18
N VAL A 90 -18.95 -18.67 -16.65
CA VAL A 90 -19.42 -17.85 -15.52
C VAL A 90 -19.55 -18.75 -14.30
N VAL A 91 -18.85 -18.38 -13.23
CA VAL A 91 -18.79 -19.10 -11.96
C VAL A 91 -19.44 -18.22 -10.89
N GLN A 92 -20.48 -18.72 -10.25
CA GLN A 92 -21.06 -18.08 -9.08
C GLN A 92 -20.36 -18.58 -7.81
N GLY A 93 -19.96 -17.68 -6.91
CA GLY A 93 -19.38 -18.07 -5.63
C GLY A 93 -18.86 -16.88 -4.82
N ASP A 94 -18.61 -17.13 -3.54
CA ASP A 94 -17.99 -16.15 -2.64
C ASP A 94 -16.55 -15.85 -3.12
N LEU A 95 -16.26 -14.58 -3.41
CA LEU A 95 -14.96 -14.20 -3.98
C LEU A 95 -13.80 -14.38 -2.99
N THR A 96 -14.07 -14.48 -1.68
CA THR A 96 -13.02 -14.72 -0.68
C THR A 96 -12.63 -16.17 -0.55
N ASP A 97 -13.46 -17.11 -1.03
CA ASP A 97 -13.25 -18.56 -0.82
C ASP A 97 -13.36 -19.40 -2.10
N VAL A 98 -13.78 -18.82 -3.22
CA VAL A 98 -13.96 -19.53 -4.49
C VAL A 98 -12.65 -20.15 -4.98
N VAL A 99 -12.72 -21.40 -5.43
CA VAL A 99 -11.59 -22.19 -5.97
C VAL A 99 -11.90 -22.57 -7.41
N LEU A 100 -10.94 -22.35 -8.32
CA LEU A 100 -11.05 -22.86 -9.69
C LEU A 100 -10.39 -24.23 -9.80
N GLU A 101 -11.12 -25.22 -10.35
CA GLU A 101 -10.56 -26.53 -10.68
C GLU A 101 -9.38 -26.38 -11.66
N THR A 102 -9.58 -25.57 -12.71
CA THR A 102 -8.52 -25.17 -13.63
C THR A 102 -8.18 -23.70 -13.40
N ARG A 103 -7.10 -23.48 -12.64
CA ARG A 103 -6.56 -22.16 -12.32
C ARG A 103 -6.16 -21.36 -13.57
N ALA A 104 -6.24 -20.04 -13.47
CA ALA A 104 -5.98 -19.09 -14.55
C ALA A 104 -4.49 -18.68 -14.62
N ASP A 105 -4.04 -18.29 -15.81
CA ASP A 105 -2.71 -17.70 -16.03
C ASP A 105 -2.67 -16.23 -15.60
N VAL A 106 -3.80 -15.54 -15.77
CA VAL A 106 -4.02 -14.15 -15.36
C VAL A 106 -5.30 -14.06 -14.55
N ALA A 107 -5.31 -13.30 -13.45
CA ALA A 107 -6.52 -12.98 -12.72
C ALA A 107 -6.59 -11.46 -12.53
N MET A 108 -7.78 -10.90 -12.71
CA MET A 108 -8.02 -9.47 -12.56
C MET A 108 -9.11 -9.25 -11.53
N TYR A 109 -8.80 -8.47 -10.52
CA TYR A 109 -9.75 -7.94 -9.54
C TYR A 109 -9.53 -6.44 -9.43
N LEU A 110 -10.61 -5.66 -9.54
CA LEU A 110 -10.53 -4.21 -9.41
C LEU A 110 -11.09 -3.82 -8.03
N PRO A 111 -10.24 -3.50 -7.04
CA PRO A 111 -10.70 -3.19 -5.69
C PRO A 111 -11.56 -1.91 -5.68
N ARG A 112 -12.49 -1.86 -4.72
CA ARG A 112 -13.32 -0.69 -4.46
C ARG A 112 -12.51 0.39 -3.76
N SER A 113 -11.65 -0.01 -2.82
CA SER A 113 -10.70 0.87 -2.14
C SER A 113 -9.33 0.22 -2.11
N THR A 114 -8.33 1.03 -2.41
CA THR A 114 -6.93 0.60 -2.53
C THR A 114 -6.17 0.64 -1.22
N TRP A 115 -6.75 1.24 -0.17
CA TRP A 115 -6.18 1.19 1.16
C TRP A 115 -6.35 -0.16 1.84
N MET A 116 -7.12 -1.10 1.26
CA MET A 116 -7.32 -2.48 1.75
C MET A 116 -7.86 -2.61 3.19
N MET A 117 -8.01 -1.49 3.90
CA MET A 117 -8.61 -1.38 5.22
C MET A 117 -10.13 -1.51 5.17
N GLU A 118 -10.76 -1.12 4.06
CA GLU A 118 -12.21 -0.87 3.97
C GLU A 118 -13.09 -2.13 3.84
N GLY A 119 -12.53 -3.29 3.50
CA GLY A 119 -13.39 -4.44 3.27
C GLY A 119 -12.70 -5.70 2.75
N PRO A 120 -13.47 -6.63 2.14
CA PRO A 120 -12.98 -7.95 1.73
C PRO A 120 -12.00 -7.89 0.56
N ASP A 121 -11.75 -6.73 -0.04
CA ASP A 121 -10.89 -6.57 -1.22
C ASP A 121 -9.49 -7.21 -1.01
N ALA A 122 -8.93 -7.10 0.21
CA ALA A 122 -7.70 -7.78 0.60
C ALA A 122 -7.85 -9.31 0.58
N ALA A 123 -8.94 -9.83 1.16
CA ALA A 123 -9.24 -11.25 1.18
C ALA A 123 -9.51 -11.82 -0.22
N VAL A 124 -10.20 -11.06 -1.09
CA VAL A 124 -10.46 -11.44 -2.48
C VAL A 124 -9.16 -11.50 -3.28
N LEU A 125 -8.29 -10.48 -3.17
CA LEU A 125 -6.99 -10.50 -3.86
C LEU A 125 -6.11 -11.65 -3.36
N ARG A 126 -6.11 -11.91 -2.05
CA ARG A 126 -5.43 -13.06 -1.45
C ARG A 126 -5.98 -14.39 -1.99
N ASN A 127 -7.29 -14.56 -2.04
CA ASN A 127 -7.92 -15.75 -2.58
C ASN A 127 -7.61 -15.93 -4.07
N ALA A 128 -7.64 -14.84 -4.84
CA ALA A 128 -7.29 -14.85 -6.25
C ALA A 128 -5.85 -15.36 -6.46
N ALA A 129 -4.90 -14.88 -5.65
CA ALA A 129 -3.52 -15.35 -5.68
C ALA A 129 -3.38 -16.84 -5.29
N LEU A 130 -4.10 -17.30 -4.27
CA LEU A 130 -3.92 -18.66 -3.72
C LEU A 130 -4.69 -19.75 -4.47
N ASN A 131 -5.90 -19.45 -4.93
CA ASN A 131 -6.88 -20.45 -5.37
C ASN A 131 -7.39 -20.24 -6.80
N VAL A 132 -7.21 -19.06 -7.37
CA VAL A 132 -7.63 -18.74 -8.74
C VAL A 132 -6.45 -18.75 -9.71
N LEU A 133 -5.28 -18.25 -9.30
CA LEU A 133 -4.07 -18.18 -10.11
C LEU A 133 -3.22 -19.45 -10.06
N LYS A 134 -2.65 -19.83 -11.22
CA LYS A 134 -1.56 -20.81 -11.29
C LYS A 134 -0.31 -20.26 -10.59
N PRO A 135 0.59 -21.13 -10.08
CA PRO A 135 1.92 -20.70 -9.66
C PRO A 135 2.63 -19.94 -10.79
N GLY A 136 3.15 -18.73 -10.49
CA GLY A 136 3.77 -17.84 -11.48
C GLY A 136 2.78 -17.10 -12.40
N GLY A 137 1.47 -17.25 -12.17
CA GLY A 137 0.45 -16.44 -12.83
C GLY A 137 0.52 -14.96 -12.44
N ARG A 138 -0.19 -14.11 -13.18
CA ARG A 138 -0.16 -12.65 -12.99
C ARG A 138 -1.47 -12.15 -12.41
N LEU A 139 -1.39 -11.35 -11.34
CA LEU A 139 -2.54 -10.62 -10.82
C LEU A 139 -2.58 -9.20 -11.38
N ILE A 140 -3.79 -8.73 -11.69
CA ILE A 140 -4.10 -7.34 -11.99
C ILE A 140 -5.06 -6.85 -10.89
N PRO A 141 -4.68 -5.87 -10.06
CA PRO A 141 -3.43 -5.12 -10.09
C PRO A 141 -2.21 -5.95 -9.67
N TRP A 142 -1.05 -5.55 -10.16
CA TRP A 142 0.26 -6.10 -9.78
C TRP A 142 0.67 -5.64 -8.38
N ARG A 143 0.57 -4.32 -8.12
CA ARG A 143 0.85 -3.73 -6.82
C ARG A 143 0.08 -2.44 -6.55
N VAL A 144 -0.04 -2.09 -5.28
CA VAL A 144 -0.57 -0.81 -4.81
C VAL A 144 0.47 -0.13 -3.93
N ALA A 145 0.76 1.14 -4.21
CA ALA A 145 1.50 2.02 -3.32
C ALA A 145 0.52 2.93 -2.57
N GLN A 146 0.58 2.92 -1.24
CA GLN A 146 -0.23 3.70 -0.33
C GLN A 146 0.51 4.99 0.04
N LEU A 147 -0.18 6.13 -0.04
CA LEU A 147 0.38 7.46 0.14
C LEU A 147 -0.40 8.27 1.18
N MET A 148 0.32 8.95 2.06
CA MET A 148 -0.26 9.78 3.12
C MET A 148 0.17 11.24 2.98
N GLU A 149 -0.74 12.16 3.26
CA GLU A 149 -0.47 13.60 3.32
C GLU A 149 -1.07 14.15 4.63
N LEU A 150 -0.36 15.06 5.30
CA LEU A 150 -0.93 15.86 6.38
C LEU A 150 -2.04 16.76 5.81
N ALA A 151 -3.18 16.79 6.48
CA ALA A 151 -4.35 17.51 6.00
C ALA A 151 -5.11 18.20 7.15
N SER A 152 -5.80 19.28 6.81
CA SER A 152 -6.92 19.79 7.60
C SER A 152 -8.18 19.08 7.12
N VAL A 153 -8.52 17.98 7.80
CA VAL A 153 -9.71 17.17 7.58
C VAL A 153 -10.88 17.79 8.34
N PRO A 154 -12.06 17.98 7.72
CA PRO A 154 -13.24 18.46 8.43
C PRO A 154 -13.76 17.37 9.38
N VAL A 155 -13.61 17.61 10.68
CA VAL A 155 -14.06 16.73 11.77
C VAL A 155 -15.37 17.17 12.41
N SER A 156 -15.95 18.30 11.99
CA SER A 156 -17.20 18.84 12.57
C SER A 156 -18.33 18.90 11.54
N ALA A 157 -19.51 18.46 11.94
CA ALA A 157 -20.78 18.66 11.23
C ALA A 157 -21.72 19.49 12.11
N GLY A 158 -21.57 20.82 12.06
CA GLY A 158 -22.28 21.73 12.95
C GLY A 158 -21.78 21.59 14.38
N ALA A 159 -22.65 21.21 15.32
CA ALA A 159 -22.30 21.02 16.73
C ALA A 159 -21.80 19.60 17.06
N LEU A 160 -21.74 18.70 16.07
CA LEU A 160 -21.28 17.33 16.26
C LEU A 160 -19.87 17.16 15.74
N GLU A 161 -18.99 16.64 16.59
CA GLU A 161 -17.67 16.18 16.18
C GLU A 161 -17.73 14.71 15.72
N ALA A 162 -17.14 14.43 14.57
CA ALA A 162 -17.06 13.14 13.93
C ALA A 162 -15.59 12.79 13.65
N TRP A 163 -14.95 12.20 14.66
CA TRP A 163 -13.57 11.72 14.62
C TRP A 163 -13.49 10.31 14.00
N ALA A 164 -14.01 10.16 12.78
CA ALA A 164 -14.03 8.88 12.08
C ALA A 164 -13.47 9.03 10.66
N ALA A 165 -12.66 8.06 10.24
CA ALA A 165 -12.17 8.01 8.87
C ALA A 165 -13.33 7.79 7.89
N ARG A 166 -13.28 8.47 6.74
CA ARG A 166 -14.32 8.40 5.71
C ARG A 166 -13.76 8.58 4.31
N VAL A 167 -14.49 8.11 3.32
CA VAL A 167 -14.22 8.44 1.92
C VAL A 167 -14.54 9.93 1.70
N GLY A 168 -13.60 10.66 1.09
CA GLY A 168 -13.78 12.04 0.67
C GLY A 168 -14.86 12.13 -0.41
N ARG A 169 -15.55 13.28 -0.51
CA ARG A 169 -16.48 13.50 -1.62
C ARG A 169 -15.71 13.98 -2.86
N PRO A 170 -16.16 13.65 -4.09
CA PRO A 170 -15.59 14.23 -5.29
C PRO A 170 -15.58 15.77 -5.21
N GLY A 171 -14.41 16.37 -5.41
CA GLY A 171 -14.23 17.83 -5.35
C GLY A 171 -14.27 18.44 -3.94
N GLU A 172 -14.32 17.64 -2.87
CA GLU A 172 -14.26 18.13 -1.51
C GLU A 172 -12.91 18.84 -1.26
N PRO A 173 -12.90 20.12 -0.89
CA PRO A 173 -11.67 20.83 -0.61
C PRO A 173 -11.07 20.31 0.69
N VAL A 174 -9.81 19.88 0.63
CA VAL A 174 -9.02 19.46 1.79
C VAL A 174 -7.70 20.20 1.72
N ALA A 175 -7.39 20.98 2.76
CA ALA A 175 -6.12 21.71 2.80
C ALA A 175 -4.99 20.72 3.09
N ILE A 176 -4.10 20.54 2.12
CA ILE A 176 -2.93 19.66 2.24
C ILE A 176 -1.76 20.47 2.77
N LEU A 177 -1.12 19.98 3.82
CA LEU A 177 -0.09 20.68 4.57
C LEU A 177 1.32 20.10 4.34
N SER A 178 1.45 18.94 3.70
CA SER A 178 2.73 18.27 3.46
C SER A 178 2.90 17.82 2.01
N GLU A 179 4.07 17.29 1.69
CA GLU A 179 4.22 16.42 0.52
C GLU A 179 3.50 15.08 0.72
N SER A 180 3.34 14.35 -0.39
CA SER A 180 2.80 12.99 -0.36
C SER A 180 3.90 12.02 0.05
N LYS A 181 3.73 11.38 1.21
CA LYS A 181 4.67 10.41 1.74
C LYS A 181 4.24 9.00 1.40
N HIS A 182 5.16 8.21 0.86
CA HIS A 182 4.96 6.77 0.69
C HIS A 182 4.89 6.10 2.07
N PHE A 183 3.89 5.23 2.25
CA PHE A 183 3.67 4.52 3.49
C PHE A 183 3.94 3.03 3.35
N LEU A 184 3.25 2.37 2.41
CA LEU A 184 3.35 0.93 2.20
C LEU A 184 3.21 0.62 0.71
N THR A 185 3.92 -0.41 0.25
CA THR A 185 3.64 -1.05 -1.03
C THR A 185 3.17 -2.47 -0.79
N THR A 186 2.02 -2.82 -1.36
CA THR A 186 1.52 -4.19 -1.38
C THR A 186 1.66 -4.74 -2.79
N GLU A 187 2.53 -5.74 -2.97
CA GLU A 187 2.61 -6.52 -4.20
C GLU A 187 1.77 -7.79 -4.07
N PHE A 188 0.90 -8.05 -5.05
CA PHE A 188 -0.01 -9.19 -4.99
C PHE A 188 0.48 -10.42 -5.74
N ALA A 189 1.59 -10.30 -6.48
CA ALA A 189 2.19 -11.40 -7.23
C ALA A 189 2.94 -12.39 -6.31
N SER A 190 3.46 -11.92 -5.18
CA SER A 190 4.08 -12.77 -4.17
C SER A 190 3.00 -13.36 -3.28
N ALA A 191 2.85 -14.69 -3.29
CA ALA A 191 1.99 -15.43 -2.34
C ALA A 191 2.52 -15.39 -0.89
N GLY A 192 3.27 -14.35 -0.53
CA GLY A 192 3.79 -14.14 0.80
C GLY A 192 2.66 -13.94 1.82
N PRO A 193 2.94 -14.19 3.10
CA PRO A 193 1.99 -13.87 4.16
C PRO A 193 1.67 -12.37 4.09
N HIS A 194 0.38 -12.04 4.01
CA HIS A 194 -0.05 -10.67 4.25
C HIS A 194 0.24 -10.33 5.72
N GLU A 195 0.69 -9.10 5.96
CA GLU A 195 0.89 -8.60 7.32
C GLU A 195 -0.41 -8.73 8.11
N ALA A 196 -0.31 -9.22 9.34
CA ALA A 196 -1.46 -9.38 10.21
C ALA A 196 -2.12 -8.03 10.49
N GLY A 197 -1.33 -6.96 10.60
CA GLY A 197 -1.81 -5.60 10.79
C GLY A 197 -0.64 -4.64 10.73
N ILE A 198 -0.94 -3.35 10.70
CA ILE A 198 0.04 -2.28 10.75
C ILE A 198 -0.08 -1.59 12.10
N ASP A 199 1.06 -1.39 12.76
CA ASP A 199 1.22 -0.61 13.97
C ASP A 199 2.58 0.09 13.83
N ASP A 200 2.59 1.24 13.14
CA ASP A 200 3.83 1.89 12.70
C ASP A 200 3.80 3.41 12.92
N THR A 201 4.98 4.02 12.96
CA THR A 201 5.15 5.47 13.08
C THR A 201 5.89 6.00 11.87
N ILE A 202 5.30 7.01 11.22
CA ILE A 202 5.95 7.74 10.13
C ILE A 202 6.16 9.20 10.50
N PHE A 203 7.18 9.80 9.92
CA PHE A 203 7.49 11.21 10.13
C PHE A 203 7.10 12.00 8.89
N ILE A 204 6.30 13.05 9.00
CA ILE A 204 5.87 13.85 7.84
C ILE A 204 6.22 15.32 8.07
N ASN A 205 6.91 15.92 7.11
CA ASN A 205 7.26 17.34 7.14
C ASN A 205 6.10 18.19 6.66
N ALA A 206 5.71 19.18 7.46
CA ALA A 206 4.76 20.19 7.06
C ALA A 206 5.46 21.17 6.08
N LEU A 207 4.93 21.28 4.87
CA LEU A 207 5.32 22.31 3.90
C LEU A 207 4.61 23.63 4.15
N LEU A 208 3.41 23.58 4.74
CA LEU A 208 2.57 24.73 5.05
C LEU A 208 2.18 24.71 6.53
N GLY A 209 2.10 25.90 7.14
CA GLY A 209 1.56 26.04 8.49
C GLY A 209 0.04 25.94 8.51
N GLY A 210 -0.53 25.47 9.64
CA GLY A 210 -1.96 25.32 9.81
C GLY A 210 -2.36 24.43 10.98
N THR A 211 -3.60 23.92 10.93
CA THR A 211 -4.08 22.88 11.85
C THR A 211 -4.14 21.57 11.09
N ALA A 212 -3.23 20.65 11.41
CA ALA A 212 -3.26 19.28 10.94
C ALA A 212 -4.24 18.49 11.82
N SER A 213 -5.44 18.24 11.31
CA SER A 213 -6.50 17.50 12.01
C SER A 213 -6.63 16.06 11.52
N GLY A 214 -5.84 15.65 10.53
CA GLY A 214 -5.82 14.28 10.04
C GLY A 214 -4.87 14.05 8.87
N LEU A 215 -5.11 12.93 8.19
CA LEU A 215 -4.42 12.52 6.98
C LEU A 215 -5.40 12.49 5.80
N ARG A 216 -4.89 12.85 4.63
CA ARG A 216 -5.47 12.42 3.35
C ARG A 216 -4.71 11.18 2.89
N LEU A 217 -5.43 10.07 2.80
CA LEU A 217 -4.90 8.79 2.36
C LEU A 217 -5.27 8.57 0.89
N SER A 218 -4.27 8.29 0.06
CA SER A 218 -4.47 8.01 -1.36
C SER A 218 -3.61 6.83 -1.82
N SER A 219 -3.73 6.43 -3.08
CA SER A 219 -2.92 5.34 -3.60
C SER A 219 -2.55 5.53 -5.06
N MET A 220 -1.50 4.82 -5.47
CA MET A 220 -1.18 4.55 -6.86
C MET A 220 -1.29 3.05 -7.10
N VAL A 221 -2.01 2.65 -8.14
CA VAL A 221 -2.18 1.24 -8.48
C VAL A 221 -1.43 0.97 -9.75
N GLU A 222 -0.44 0.08 -9.71
CA GLU A 222 0.18 -0.44 -10.91
C GLU A 222 -0.56 -1.71 -11.32
N LEU A 223 -1.23 -1.65 -12.46
CA LEU A 223 -2.02 -2.75 -12.99
C LEU A 223 -1.10 -3.88 -13.46
N VAL A 224 -0.07 -3.51 -14.21
CA VAL A 224 1.06 -4.34 -14.68
C VAL A 224 2.28 -3.43 -14.82
N PRO A 225 3.52 -3.95 -14.88
CA PRO A 225 4.71 -3.13 -15.03
C PRO A 225 4.57 -2.07 -16.15
N GLY A 226 4.66 -0.79 -15.78
CA GLY A 226 4.57 0.35 -16.71
C GLY A 226 3.14 0.81 -17.06
N VAL A 227 2.10 0.22 -16.48
CA VAL A 227 0.70 0.66 -16.63
C VAL A 227 0.07 0.92 -15.27
N ALA A 228 -0.16 2.20 -14.95
CA ALA A 228 -0.70 2.61 -13.66
C ALA A 228 -2.06 3.31 -13.76
N LEU A 229 -2.85 3.18 -12.70
CA LEU A 229 -4.00 4.02 -12.37
C LEU A 229 -3.58 5.00 -11.30
N VAL A 230 -3.61 6.28 -11.64
CA VAL A 230 -3.47 7.37 -10.66
C VAL A 230 -4.80 7.58 -9.93
N SER A 231 -4.74 8.14 -8.73
CA SER A 231 -5.90 8.33 -7.84
C SER A 231 -7.11 9.02 -8.49
N SER A 232 -6.91 9.93 -9.44
CA SER A 232 -8.01 10.58 -10.17
C SER A 232 -8.79 9.66 -11.12
N GLN A 233 -8.23 8.49 -11.44
CA GLN A 233 -8.83 7.44 -12.29
C GLN A 233 -9.35 6.26 -11.46
N GLN A 234 -9.08 6.29 -10.15
CA GLN A 234 -9.67 5.37 -9.21
C GLN A 234 -11.05 5.95 -8.88
N ALA A 235 -12.09 5.16 -9.04
CA ALA A 235 -13.45 5.61 -8.69
C ALA A 235 -13.62 5.87 -7.19
N SER A 236 -12.63 5.46 -6.39
CA SER A 236 -12.50 5.80 -4.98
C SER A 236 -11.88 7.17 -4.81
N SER A 237 -12.58 8.04 -4.07
CA SER A 237 -11.97 9.26 -3.55
C SER A 237 -10.94 8.92 -2.48
N ALA A 238 -10.06 9.89 -2.16
CA ALA A 238 -9.13 9.75 -1.05
C ALA A 238 -9.88 9.52 0.27
N ILE A 239 -9.28 8.76 1.18
CA ILE A 239 -9.83 8.60 2.53
C ILE A 239 -9.32 9.75 3.38
N LEU A 240 -10.22 10.38 4.12
CA LEU A 240 -9.89 11.39 5.10
C LEU A 240 -9.91 10.74 6.46
N ALA A 241 -8.75 10.65 7.11
CA ALA A 241 -8.55 9.94 8.35
C ALA A 241 -8.16 10.94 9.45
N PRO A 242 -9.09 11.37 10.31
CA PRO A 242 -8.78 12.35 11.33
C PRO A 242 -7.84 11.77 12.39
N PHE A 243 -7.01 12.63 12.97
CA PHE A 243 -6.23 12.31 14.16
C PHE A 243 -7.14 12.24 15.39
N LYS A 244 -6.61 11.78 16.53
CA LYS A 244 -7.34 11.88 17.80
C LYS A 244 -7.50 13.31 18.31
N GLU A 245 -6.60 14.19 17.89
CA GLU A 245 -6.55 15.59 18.29
C GLU A 245 -5.92 16.43 17.18
N ASP A 246 -6.32 17.70 17.13
CA ASP A 246 -5.74 18.68 16.22
C ASP A 246 -4.31 19.02 16.63
N VAL A 247 -3.41 19.03 15.67
CA VAL A 247 -2.01 19.44 15.86
C VAL A 247 -1.77 20.74 15.11
N ARG A 248 -1.33 21.78 15.82
CA ARG A 248 -0.94 23.04 15.19
C ARG A 248 0.49 22.93 14.68
N VAL A 249 0.71 23.28 13.41
CA VAL A 249 1.97 23.04 12.72
C VAL A 249 2.43 24.30 12.01
N GLU A 250 3.74 24.51 11.96
CA GLU A 250 4.39 25.53 11.14
C GLU A 250 5.12 24.88 9.96
N ALA A 251 5.35 25.65 8.90
CA ALA A 251 6.13 25.17 7.76
C ALA A 251 7.56 24.79 8.21
N GLY A 252 8.03 23.63 7.79
CA GLY A 252 9.31 23.04 8.16
C GLY A 252 9.27 22.14 9.41
N GLN A 253 8.16 22.12 10.17
CA GLN A 253 8.05 21.21 11.32
C GLN A 253 7.72 19.78 10.90
N THR A 254 8.23 18.81 11.66
CA THR A 254 7.99 17.38 11.44
C THR A 254 6.95 16.86 12.43
N LEU A 255 5.99 16.07 11.94
CA LEU A 255 5.02 15.37 12.78
C LEU A 255 5.36 13.89 12.79
N SER A 256 5.39 13.31 13.99
CA SER A 256 5.37 11.86 14.18
C SER A 256 3.92 11.40 14.16
N VAL A 257 3.55 10.65 13.13
CA VAL A 257 2.22 10.09 12.91
C VAL A 257 2.25 8.60 13.17
N HIS A 258 1.55 8.18 14.20
CA HIS A 258 1.32 6.79 14.55
C HIS A 258 0.05 6.27 13.85
N VAL A 259 0.20 5.18 13.11
CA VAL A 259 -0.82 4.52 12.30
C VAL A 259 -1.03 3.12 12.84
N ARG A 260 -2.27 2.77 13.16
CA ARG A 260 -2.64 1.40 13.53
C ARG A 260 -3.90 0.94 12.82
N TYR A 261 -3.82 -0.16 12.06
CA TYR A 261 -5.00 -0.81 11.48
C TYR A 261 -4.78 -2.30 11.21
N GLN A 262 -5.88 -3.04 11.07
CA GLN A 262 -5.90 -4.43 10.64
C GLN A 262 -6.61 -4.52 9.28
N PRO A 263 -6.02 -5.13 8.24
CA PRO A 263 -6.70 -5.33 6.95
C PRO A 263 -8.06 -6.03 7.13
N GLY A 264 -9.09 -5.51 6.46
CA GLY A 264 -10.44 -6.09 6.49
C GLY A 264 -11.30 -5.74 7.71
N GLU A 265 -10.76 -5.12 8.77
CA GLU A 265 -11.57 -4.69 9.93
C GLU A 265 -12.35 -3.38 9.71
N GLY A 266 -12.09 -2.69 8.61
CA GLY A 266 -12.78 -1.45 8.25
C GLY A 266 -12.07 -0.18 8.75
N LEU A 267 -12.50 0.96 8.22
CA LEU A 267 -11.98 2.28 8.63
C LEU A 267 -12.34 2.66 10.07
N ALA A 268 -13.38 2.07 10.63
CA ALA A 268 -13.85 2.38 11.97
C ALA A 268 -12.88 1.91 13.08
N THR A 269 -12.04 0.92 12.80
CA THR A 269 -11.05 0.40 13.76
C THR A 269 -9.65 0.99 13.55
N ALA A 270 -9.40 1.63 12.39
CA ALA A 270 -8.15 2.29 12.09
C ALA A 270 -7.94 3.52 13.00
N LYS A 271 -6.75 3.65 13.58
CA LYS A 271 -6.38 4.72 14.50
C LYS A 271 -5.19 5.50 13.96
N PHE A 272 -5.32 6.81 14.02
CA PHE A 272 -4.29 7.75 13.62
C PHE A 272 -4.08 8.74 14.76
N SER A 273 -2.83 8.92 15.18
CA SER A 273 -2.47 9.97 16.14
C SER A 273 -1.21 10.66 15.66
N ALA A 274 -1.14 11.97 15.87
CA ALA A 274 0.02 12.75 15.49
C ALA A 274 0.51 13.55 16.68
N ARG A 275 1.82 13.75 16.74
CA ARG A 275 2.47 14.69 17.66
C ARG A 275 3.54 15.46 16.92
N LEU A 276 3.73 16.72 17.30
CA LEU A 276 4.92 17.44 16.86
C LEU A 276 6.15 16.70 17.37
N VAL A 277 7.12 16.51 16.48
CA VAL A 277 8.48 16.21 16.92
C VAL A 277 9.01 17.53 17.46
N GLU A 278 9.22 17.59 18.77
CA GLU A 278 9.89 18.74 19.36
C GLU A 278 11.26 18.84 18.69
N SER A 279 11.48 19.89 17.88
CA SER A 279 12.79 20.20 17.35
C SER A 279 13.69 20.34 18.57
N SER A 280 14.54 19.34 18.79
CA SER A 280 15.40 19.27 19.94
C SER A 280 16.29 20.52 19.92
N ARG A 281 15.96 21.51 20.75
CA ARG A 281 16.79 22.69 20.97
C ARG A 281 18.11 22.21 21.54
N GLU A 282 19.16 22.12 20.71
CA GLU A 282 20.54 21.83 21.14
C GLU A 282 20.61 20.75 22.25
N VAL A 283 19.83 19.69 22.10
CA VAL A 283 19.85 18.60 23.07
C VAL A 283 20.98 17.69 22.63
N GLY A 284 21.97 17.51 23.51
CA GLY A 284 23.18 16.78 23.18
C GLY A 284 22.85 15.42 22.57
N GLU A 285 23.21 15.24 21.30
CA GLU A 285 23.28 13.94 20.66
C GLU A 285 24.04 12.99 21.60
N LEU A 286 23.66 11.71 21.61
CA LEU A 286 24.49 10.71 22.28
C LEU A 286 25.90 10.84 21.68
N PRO A 287 26.93 11.08 22.52
CA PRO A 287 28.29 11.12 22.03
C PRO A 287 28.59 9.86 21.23
N ASP A 288 29.38 9.99 20.15
CA ASP A 288 29.73 8.85 19.30
C ASP A 288 30.40 7.69 20.06
N ASP A 289 31.01 7.99 21.21
CA ASP A 289 31.65 7.03 22.12
C ASP A 289 30.72 6.47 23.20
N HIS A 290 29.43 6.84 23.20
CA HIS A 290 28.47 6.31 24.15
C HIS A 290 28.25 4.81 23.93
N ASN A 291 28.24 4.01 25.01
CA ASN A 291 28.15 2.55 24.94
C ASN A 291 27.00 2.02 24.05
N VAL A 292 25.83 2.68 24.09
CA VAL A 292 24.67 2.33 23.25
C VAL A 292 24.95 2.52 21.77
N VAL A 293 25.66 3.60 21.40
CA VAL A 293 26.04 3.89 20.01
C VAL A 293 27.09 2.89 19.55
N THR A 294 28.09 2.59 20.38
CA THR A 294 29.12 1.58 20.10
C THR A 294 28.51 0.19 19.87
N GLU A 295 27.64 -0.28 20.76
CA GLU A 295 26.97 -1.59 20.60
C GLU A 295 26.10 -1.64 19.34
N PHE A 296 25.39 -0.55 19.03
CA PHE A 296 24.66 -0.41 17.79
C PHE A 296 25.58 -0.51 16.56
N LYS A 297 26.67 0.27 16.54
CA LYS A 297 27.66 0.28 15.45
C LYS A 297 28.28 -1.11 15.24
N GLU A 298 28.61 -1.84 16.31
CA GLU A 298 29.13 -3.21 16.25
C GLU A 298 28.13 -4.20 15.63
N LYS A 299 26.85 -4.13 16.01
CA LYS A 299 25.80 -5.00 15.46
C LYS A 299 25.54 -4.71 13.99
N VAL A 300 25.51 -3.43 13.59
CA VAL A 300 25.40 -3.03 12.18
C VAL A 300 26.59 -3.56 11.39
N ALA A 301 27.81 -3.45 11.92
CA ALA A 301 29.02 -3.97 11.26
C ALA A 301 28.95 -5.49 11.05
N ALA A 302 28.43 -6.23 12.03
CA ALA A 302 28.23 -7.67 11.91
C ALA A 302 27.22 -8.01 10.79
N MET A 303 26.10 -7.29 10.71
CA MET A 303 25.11 -7.48 9.64
C MET A 303 25.68 -7.18 8.26
N LEU A 304 26.50 -6.14 8.11
CA LEU A 304 27.17 -5.81 6.85
C LEU A 304 28.12 -6.92 6.38
N ARG A 305 28.92 -7.48 7.30
CA ARG A 305 29.81 -8.61 6.99
C ARG A 305 29.04 -9.87 6.62
N GLU A 306 27.87 -10.09 7.21
CA GLU A 306 26.98 -11.19 6.83
C GLU A 306 26.46 -11.02 5.39
N VAL A 307 26.01 -9.81 5.04
CA VAL A 307 25.61 -9.46 3.66
C VAL A 307 26.74 -9.71 2.66
N ASP A 308 27.98 -9.35 3.00
CA ASP A 308 29.14 -9.61 2.15
C ASP A 308 29.45 -11.11 2.01
N ALA A 309 29.35 -11.86 3.11
CA ALA A 309 29.53 -13.32 3.10
C ALA A 309 28.49 -14.03 2.22
N MET A 310 27.29 -13.45 2.08
CA MET A 310 26.26 -13.91 1.15
C MET A 310 26.54 -13.53 -0.32
N GLY A 311 27.62 -12.81 -0.60
CA GLY A 311 27.97 -12.34 -1.95
C GLY A 311 27.10 -11.17 -2.43
N ARG A 312 26.42 -10.47 -1.51
CA ARG A 312 25.46 -9.39 -1.84
C ARG A 312 25.99 -7.99 -1.54
N GLY A 313 27.28 -7.86 -1.20
CA GLY A 313 27.90 -6.57 -0.89
C GLY A 313 27.73 -5.50 -1.99
N SER A 314 27.82 -5.89 -3.27
CA SER A 314 27.66 -4.95 -4.39
C SER A 314 26.24 -4.40 -4.55
N ASP A 315 25.22 -5.13 -4.09
CA ASP A 315 23.84 -4.65 -4.13
C ASP A 315 23.67 -3.53 -3.09
N LEU A 316 24.23 -3.74 -1.89
CA LEU A 316 24.27 -2.74 -0.84
C LEU A 316 25.02 -1.47 -1.29
N ASP A 317 26.16 -1.63 -1.97
CA ASP A 317 26.97 -0.49 -2.44
C ASP A 317 26.18 0.42 -3.38
N ARG A 318 25.37 -0.17 -4.26
CA ARG A 318 24.48 0.59 -5.15
C ARG A 318 23.49 1.40 -4.35
N VAL A 319 22.89 0.80 -3.32
CA VAL A 319 21.86 1.44 -2.49
C VAL A 319 22.44 2.60 -1.69
N VAL A 320 23.61 2.41 -1.09
CA VAL A 320 24.32 3.50 -0.39
C VAL A 320 24.68 4.62 -1.36
N SER A 321 25.10 4.30 -2.59
CA SER A 321 25.43 5.33 -3.59
C SER A 321 24.25 6.24 -3.94
N TYR A 322 23.02 5.72 -3.93
CA TYR A 322 21.80 6.50 -4.15
C TYR A 322 21.37 7.32 -2.93
N THR A 323 21.86 7.00 -1.73
CA THR A 323 21.48 7.69 -0.49
C THR A 323 22.49 8.74 -0.01
N ARG A 324 23.74 8.70 -0.51
CA ARG A 324 24.81 9.66 -0.18
C ARG A 324 24.55 11.12 -0.55
N GLN A 325 23.60 11.41 -1.45
CA GLN A 325 23.17 12.78 -1.77
C GLN A 325 21.74 13.01 -1.25
N PRO A 326 21.56 13.76 -0.16
CA PRO A 326 20.28 13.79 0.56
C PRO A 326 19.24 14.63 -0.17
N HIS A 327 18.23 13.99 -0.74
CA HIS A 327 16.95 14.62 -1.09
C HIS A 327 15.85 13.98 -0.25
N GLY A 328 15.47 14.63 0.87
CA GLY A 328 14.29 14.31 1.69
C GLY A 328 14.20 12.90 2.32
N ASP A 329 13.75 12.87 3.57
CA ASP A 329 13.09 11.77 4.24
C ASP A 329 13.80 10.49 4.74
N VAL A 330 13.38 10.17 5.96
CA VAL A 330 13.65 9.09 6.93
C VAL A 330 13.45 7.65 6.40
N SER A 331 13.14 7.42 5.12
CA SER A 331 13.05 6.07 4.56
C SER A 331 14.42 5.41 4.25
N ARG A 332 15.52 6.03 4.69
CA ARG A 332 16.91 5.71 4.26
C ARG A 332 17.60 4.64 5.09
N LEU A 333 17.33 4.62 6.40
CA LEU A 333 17.88 3.64 7.34
C LEU A 333 17.53 2.22 6.94
N THR A 334 16.27 2.06 6.59
CA THR A 334 15.67 0.80 6.19
C THR A 334 15.99 0.45 4.74
N ALA A 335 16.02 1.42 3.82
CA ALA A 335 16.38 1.20 2.43
C ALA A 335 17.75 0.50 2.26
N MET A 336 18.76 0.82 3.08
CA MET A 336 20.08 0.18 3.01
C MET A 336 20.01 -1.34 3.04
N PHE A 337 19.22 -1.93 3.95
CA PHE A 337 19.13 -3.39 4.08
C PHE A 337 17.90 -3.97 3.37
N TRP A 338 16.81 -3.21 3.19
CA TRP A 338 15.58 -3.66 2.55
C TRP A 338 15.75 -4.12 1.10
N THR A 339 16.58 -3.43 0.33
CA THR A 339 16.84 -3.82 -1.06
C THR A 339 17.76 -5.04 -1.16
N VAL A 340 18.43 -5.37 -0.06
CA VAL A 340 19.45 -6.41 -0.03
C VAL A 340 18.90 -7.70 0.53
N ASP A 341 18.00 -7.77 1.50
CA ASP A 341 17.28 -9.02 1.80
C ASP A 341 16.12 -8.78 2.76
N ASP A 342 14.97 -9.38 2.52
CA ASP A 342 13.84 -9.32 3.44
C ASP A 342 14.21 -9.90 4.82
N ALA A 343 15.17 -10.84 4.86
CA ALA A 343 15.67 -11.43 6.10
C ALA A 343 16.30 -10.40 7.05
N PHE A 344 16.87 -9.31 6.56
CA PHE A 344 17.51 -8.27 7.38
C PHE A 344 16.56 -7.17 7.86
N HIS A 345 15.35 -7.09 7.30
CA HIS A 345 14.38 -6.05 7.67
C HIS A 345 14.05 -6.10 9.16
N LYS A 346 13.50 -7.23 9.62
CA LYS A 346 13.06 -7.36 11.01
C LYS A 346 14.22 -7.16 12.02
N PRO A 347 15.39 -7.80 11.85
CA PRO A 347 16.52 -7.59 12.75
C PRO A 347 17.01 -6.14 12.80
N LEU A 348 17.10 -5.44 11.66
CA LEU A 348 17.53 -4.04 11.64
C LEU A 348 16.51 -3.14 12.32
N ARG A 349 15.22 -3.35 12.06
CA ARG A 349 14.14 -2.60 12.71
C ARG A 349 14.19 -2.76 14.23
N GLU A 350 14.33 -4.00 14.71
CA GLU A 350 14.48 -4.29 16.15
C GLU A 350 15.74 -3.62 16.74
N LEU A 351 16.84 -3.57 15.97
CA LEU A 351 18.09 -2.91 16.38
C LEU A 351 17.91 -1.38 16.50
N ILE A 352 17.24 -0.74 15.53
CA ILE A 352 16.93 0.69 15.55
C ILE A 352 15.96 1.02 16.69
N GLU A 353 14.91 0.23 16.88
CA GLU A 353 13.98 0.41 18.02
C GLU A 353 14.70 0.22 19.36
N GLY A 354 15.67 -0.71 19.42
CA GLY A 354 16.54 -0.95 20.56
C GLY A 354 17.42 0.26 20.90
N VAL A 355 18.14 0.82 19.91
CA VAL A 355 18.98 2.01 20.12
C VAL A 355 18.14 3.22 20.52
N ARG A 356 16.93 3.36 19.94
CA ARG A 356 15.98 4.42 20.30
C ARG A 356 15.55 4.34 21.75
N ARG A 357 15.20 3.14 22.23
CA ARG A 357 14.79 2.90 23.62
C ARG A 357 15.96 3.10 24.58
N ALA A 358 17.10 2.49 24.31
CA ALA A 358 18.29 2.60 25.17
C ALA A 358 18.84 4.03 25.21
N GLY A 359 18.80 4.75 24.09
CA GLY A 359 19.16 6.17 24.04
C GLY A 359 18.21 7.03 24.86
N ALA A 360 16.90 6.76 24.79
CA ALA A 360 15.90 7.44 25.60
C ALA A 360 16.11 7.19 27.11
N GLU A 361 16.45 5.96 27.49
CA GLU A 361 16.76 5.61 28.88
C GLU A 361 18.06 6.27 29.37
N ALA A 362 19.10 6.32 28.54
CA ALA A 362 20.43 6.81 28.93
C ALA A 362 20.51 8.35 28.96
N SER A 363 19.92 9.02 27.98
CA SER A 363 20.04 10.46 27.78
C SER A 363 18.77 11.24 28.10
N GLY A 364 17.64 10.55 28.34
CA GLY A 364 16.31 11.14 28.40
C GLY A 364 15.71 11.43 27.01
N HIS A 365 16.41 11.09 25.92
CA HIS A 365 16.04 11.48 24.56
C HIS A 365 16.17 10.32 23.57
N THR A 366 15.20 10.18 22.68
CA THR A 366 15.26 9.20 21.60
C THR A 366 16.14 9.74 20.47
N PRO A 367 17.23 9.06 20.09
CA PRO A 367 18.03 9.43 18.92
C PRO A 367 17.17 9.66 17.67
N GLU A 368 17.48 10.74 16.95
CA GLU A 368 16.83 11.08 15.69
C GLU A 368 17.27 10.12 14.57
N ASP A 369 16.42 9.96 13.56
CA ASP A 369 16.72 9.08 12.42
C ASP A 369 17.99 9.48 11.67
N GLU A 370 18.27 10.79 11.59
CA GLU A 370 19.47 11.29 10.94
C GLU A 370 20.74 10.86 11.68
N ALA A 371 20.75 10.92 13.01
CA ALA A 371 21.88 10.46 13.83
C ALA A 371 22.09 8.95 13.69
N ILE A 372 21.01 8.16 13.76
CA ILE A 372 21.08 6.71 13.56
C ILE A 372 21.60 6.39 12.14
N TYR A 373 21.14 7.15 11.14
CA TYR A 373 21.58 6.99 9.75
C TYR A 373 23.06 7.28 9.61
N GLN A 374 23.52 8.39 10.17
CA GLN A 374 24.93 8.77 10.16
C GLN A 374 25.81 7.70 10.82
N TRP A 375 25.39 7.15 11.97
CA TRP A 375 26.09 6.03 12.61
C TRP A 375 26.16 4.78 11.72
N MET A 376 25.07 4.44 11.03
CA MET A 376 25.07 3.31 10.08
C MET A 376 25.96 3.57 8.88
N LEU A 377 25.98 4.81 8.37
CA LEU A 377 26.80 5.23 7.23
C LEU A 377 28.28 5.10 7.57
N GLU A 378 28.68 5.60 8.75
CA GLU A 378 30.06 5.51 9.26
C GLU A 378 30.52 4.06 9.38
N VAL A 379 29.67 3.18 9.93
CA VAL A 379 29.97 1.75 10.05
C VAL A 379 30.13 1.12 8.67
N TYR A 380 29.26 1.47 7.72
CA TYR A 380 29.37 1.00 6.34
C TYR A 380 30.69 1.44 5.70
N GLU A 381 31.06 2.71 5.83
CA GLU A 381 32.31 3.23 5.29
C GLU A 381 33.54 2.58 5.93
N GLY A 382 33.48 2.32 7.25
CA GLY A 382 34.50 1.58 7.98
C GLY A 382 34.68 0.15 7.45
N VAL A 383 33.58 -0.62 7.35
CA VAL A 383 33.62 -2.01 6.85
C VAL A 383 34.13 -2.06 5.40
N ARG A 384 33.76 -1.10 4.56
CA ARG A 384 34.23 -1.02 3.16
C ARG A 384 35.68 -0.59 3.01
N ALA A 385 36.27 0.07 4.00
CA ALA A 385 37.68 0.41 4.00
C ALA A 385 38.58 -0.77 4.45
N GLU A 386 38.02 -1.78 5.12
CA GLU A 386 38.74 -2.98 5.59
C GLU A 386 38.97 -4.04 4.50
N GLY A 387 38.13 -4.08 3.46
CA GLY A 387 38.16 -5.05 2.37
C GLY A 387 38.62 -4.46 1.04
#